data_AF-A0A314U6L7-F1
#
_entry.id   AF-A0A314U6L7-F1
#
_cell.length_a   1.000
_cell.length_b   1.000
_cell.length_c   1.000
_cell.angle_alpha   90.00
_cell.angle_beta   90.00
_cell.angle_gamma   90.00
#
_symmetry.space_group_name_H-M   'P 1'
#
loop_
_entity.id
_entity.type
_entity.pdbx_description
1 polymer ?
#
loop_
_entity_poly.entity_id
_entity_poly.type
_entity_poly.pdbx_seq_one_letter_code
_entity_poly.pdbx_strand_id
1 'polypeptide(L)'
;MASDSIYTCTECGANLNLSASYLYPPDFFFEAGNKGTLSFSWVDGTKFRFEKEDKIRPFFETRNYWGIQRTRTKIKCNGCGRLVGHIYDDGPPMTDSPGQFHMGPSQVIPRAARYRFKTKALRVSSSGT
;
A
#
# COMPACT_ATOMS: atom_id res chain seq x y z
N MET A 1 -3.22 13.22 -24.59
CA MET A 1 -2.12 13.65 -23.71
C MET A 1 -2.46 13.18 -22.31
N ALA A 2 -1.68 12.26 -21.75
CA ALA A 2 -1.93 11.77 -20.40
C ALA A 2 -1.51 12.85 -19.39
N SER A 3 -2.46 13.38 -18.62
CA SER A 3 -2.19 14.32 -17.54
C SER A 3 -1.41 13.60 -16.45
N ASP A 4 -0.17 14.03 -16.19
CA ASP A 4 0.59 13.45 -15.08
C ASP A 4 0.00 13.96 -13.75
N SER A 5 -0.29 13.03 -12.84
CA SER A 5 -0.90 13.35 -11.56
C SER A 5 0.20 13.61 -10.54
N ILE A 6 0.27 14.81 -10.00
CA ILE A 6 1.21 15.16 -8.94
C ILE A 6 0.56 14.90 -7.60
N TYR A 7 1.17 14.02 -6.81
CA TYR A 7 0.73 13.68 -5.46
C TYR A 7 1.57 14.41 -4.42
N THR A 8 0.92 15.22 -3.59
CA THR A 8 1.57 15.98 -2.52
C THR A 8 0.97 15.61 -1.16
N CYS A 9 1.74 15.78 -0.10
CA CYS A 9 1.25 15.60 1.26
C CYS A 9 0.26 16.73 1.61
N THR A 10 -0.95 16.38 2.06
CA THR A 10 -1.96 17.40 2.42
C THR A 10 -1.51 18.32 3.57
N GLU A 11 -0.70 17.82 4.50
CA GLU A 11 -0.28 18.59 5.68
C GLU A 11 0.83 19.61 5.39
N CYS A 12 1.86 19.22 4.65
CA CYS A 12 3.05 20.06 4.44
C CYS A 12 3.32 20.43 2.98
N GLY A 13 2.51 19.95 2.03
CA GLY A 13 2.67 20.23 0.60
C GLY A 13 3.86 19.54 -0.08
N ALA A 14 4.65 18.74 0.64
CA ALA A 14 5.80 18.04 0.07
C ALA A 14 5.39 17.12 -1.09
N ASN A 15 6.11 17.17 -2.21
CA ASN A 15 5.95 16.23 -3.32
C ASN A 15 6.40 14.83 -2.89
N LEU A 16 5.48 13.87 -3.00
CA LEU A 16 5.65 12.50 -2.56
C LEU A 16 6.23 11.57 -3.64
N ASN A 17 6.49 12.09 -4.84
CA ASN A 17 7.04 11.35 -5.98
C ASN A 17 6.30 10.03 -6.27
N LEU A 18 4.97 10.05 -6.14
CA LEU A 18 4.12 8.93 -6.54
C LEU A 18 3.82 9.07 -8.04
N SER A 19 3.84 7.96 -8.77
CA SER A 19 3.57 7.93 -10.20
C SER A 19 2.32 7.10 -10.49
N ALA A 20 1.48 7.59 -11.39
CA ALA A 20 0.32 6.85 -11.90
C ALA A 20 0.72 5.54 -12.60
N SER A 21 1.96 5.41 -13.08
CA SER A 21 2.46 4.18 -13.70
C SER A 21 2.53 2.98 -12.75
N TYR A 22 2.61 3.25 -11.44
CA TYR A 22 2.62 2.23 -10.39
C TYR A 22 1.29 2.16 -9.64
N LEU A 23 0.28 2.94 -10.04
CA LEU A 23 -1.03 2.97 -9.38
C LEU A 23 -1.84 1.74 -9.80
N TYR A 24 -2.34 0.99 -8.83
CA TYR A 24 -3.28 -0.08 -9.11
C TYR A 24 -4.64 0.48 -9.54
N PRO A 25 -5.34 -0.18 -10.49
CA PRO A 25 -6.69 0.17 -10.88
C PRO A 25 -7.65 0.20 -9.66
N PRO A 26 -8.66 1.09 -9.67
CA PRO A 26 -9.59 1.24 -8.55
C PRO A 26 -10.43 -0.03 -8.28
N ASP A 27 -10.66 -0.84 -9.32
CA ASP A 27 -11.39 -2.10 -9.33
C ASP A 27 -10.50 -3.32 -9.00
N PHE A 28 -9.19 -3.14 -8.82
CA PHE A 28 -8.30 -4.23 -8.44
C PHE A 28 -8.66 -4.76 -7.04
N PHE A 29 -8.87 -6.07 -6.94
CA PHE A 29 -9.23 -6.73 -5.69
C PHE A 29 -8.03 -6.86 -4.76
N PHE A 30 -8.22 -6.46 -3.50
CA PHE A 30 -7.26 -6.68 -2.42
C PHE A 30 -8.00 -7.19 -1.19
N GLU A 31 -7.39 -8.15 -0.49
CA GLU A 31 -7.97 -8.75 0.72
C GLU A 31 -8.20 -7.69 1.81
N ALA A 32 -7.25 -6.79 2.04
CA ALA A 32 -7.44 -5.69 3.00
C ALA A 32 -8.28 -4.51 2.44
N GLY A 33 -8.85 -4.65 1.23
CA GLY A 33 -9.70 -3.68 0.56
C GLY A 33 -8.99 -2.42 0.06
N ASN A 34 -9.74 -1.56 -0.66
CA ASN A 34 -9.24 -0.31 -1.24
C ASN A 34 -10.14 0.93 -0.98
N LYS A 35 -11.12 0.82 -0.08
CA LYS A 35 -12.07 1.92 0.18
C LYS A 35 -11.35 3.16 0.74
N GLY A 36 -11.53 4.31 0.08
CA GLY A 36 -10.97 5.60 0.50
C GLY A 36 -9.44 5.66 0.42
N THR A 37 -8.83 4.84 -0.43
CA THR A 37 -7.37 4.73 -0.55
C THR A 37 -6.92 4.64 -2.01
N LEU A 38 -5.65 4.97 -2.24
CA LEU A 38 -4.93 4.67 -3.46
C LEU A 38 -3.85 3.64 -3.12
N SER A 39 -3.66 2.65 -3.99
CA SER A 39 -2.68 1.59 -3.80
C SER A 39 -1.66 1.63 -4.91
N PHE A 40 -0.37 1.59 -4.57
CA PHE A 40 0.73 1.57 -5.53
C PHE A 40 1.56 0.29 -5.39
N SER A 41 2.11 -0.19 -6.49
CA SER A 41 3.05 -1.32 -6.54
C SER A 41 4.47 -0.92 -6.14
N TRP A 42 4.81 0.36 -6.26
CA TRP A 42 6.13 0.89 -5.94
C TRP A 42 6.05 2.35 -5.47
N VAL A 43 7.02 2.76 -4.64
CA VAL A 43 7.18 4.14 -4.17
C VAL A 43 8.67 4.50 -4.05
N ASP A 44 8.98 5.80 -4.18
CA ASP A 44 10.30 6.34 -3.87
C ASP A 44 10.51 6.40 -2.35
N GLY A 45 11.32 5.46 -1.83
CA GLY A 45 11.61 5.35 -0.40
C GLY A 45 12.22 6.60 0.23
N THR A 46 12.87 7.50 -0.54
CA THR A 46 13.49 8.72 -0.01
C THR A 46 12.46 9.76 0.47
N LYS A 47 11.22 9.67 -0.03
CA LYS A 47 10.11 10.58 0.32
C LYS A 47 9.36 10.15 1.58
N PHE A 48 9.67 8.98 2.13
CA PHE A 48 8.92 8.39 3.24
C PHE A 48 9.82 7.91 4.38
N ARG A 49 9.22 7.84 5.57
CA ARG A 49 9.77 7.10 6.71
C ARG A 49 8.88 5.89 6.95
N PHE A 50 9.51 4.73 7.03
CA PHE A 50 8.83 3.47 7.26
C PHE A 50 9.04 3.06 8.72
N GLU A 51 7.95 2.94 9.47
CA GLU A 51 7.98 2.54 10.87
C GLU A 51 7.18 1.24 11.04
N LYS A 52 7.83 0.19 11.55
CA LYS A 52 7.13 -1.03 11.91
C LYS A 52 6.18 -0.75 13.06
N GLU A 53 4.94 -1.18 12.91
CA GLU A 53 3.93 -1.16 13.96
C GLU A 53 3.57 -2.61 14.30
N ASP A 54 3.98 -3.03 15.49
CA ASP A 54 3.53 -4.27 16.09
C ASP A 54 2.34 -3.96 16.99
N LYS A 55 1.14 -4.28 16.49
CA LYS A 55 -0.09 -4.18 17.27
C LYS A 55 -0.63 -5.57 17.55
N ILE A 56 -0.77 -5.87 18.84
CA ILE A 56 -1.58 -6.98 19.34
C ILE A 56 -3.00 -6.45 19.51
N ARG A 57 -3.81 -6.54 18.45
CA ARG A 57 -5.24 -6.17 18.45
C ARG A 57 -5.98 -7.12 17.52
N PRO A 58 -7.15 -7.66 17.92
CA PRO A 58 -7.96 -8.48 17.05
C PRO A 58 -8.24 -7.77 15.73
N PHE A 59 -8.04 -8.47 14.61
CA PHE A 59 -8.38 -7.98 13.28
C PHE A 59 -8.98 -9.10 12.43
N PHE A 60 -9.79 -8.71 11.45
CA PHE A 60 -10.31 -9.63 10.45
C PHE A 60 -9.42 -9.55 9.21
N GLU A 61 -8.85 -10.67 8.79
CA GLU A 61 -8.08 -10.78 7.54
C GLU A 61 -9.02 -11.11 6.39
N THR A 62 -9.99 -11.99 6.64
CA THR A 62 -11.11 -12.29 5.75
C THR A 62 -12.41 -12.30 6.54
N ARG A 63 -13.54 -12.46 5.83
CA ARG A 63 -14.87 -12.56 6.48
C ARG A 63 -14.94 -13.70 7.51
N ASN A 64 -14.15 -14.75 7.33
CA ASN A 64 -14.16 -15.96 8.15
C ASN A 64 -12.85 -16.18 8.92
N TYR A 65 -11.89 -15.27 8.84
CA TYR A 65 -10.60 -15.40 9.53
C TYR A 65 -10.30 -14.14 10.35
N TRP A 66 -10.02 -14.37 11.63
CA TRP A 66 -9.61 -13.36 12.58
C TRP A 66 -8.24 -13.71 13.15
N GLY A 67 -7.38 -12.70 13.29
CA GLY A 67 -6.04 -12.82 13.87
C GLY A 67 -5.84 -11.85 15.01
N ILE A 68 -4.82 -12.09 15.85
CA ILE A 68 -4.56 -11.28 17.05
C ILE A 68 -3.38 -10.31 16.91
N GLN A 69 -2.39 -10.66 16.10
CA GLN A 69 -1.19 -9.85 15.89
C GLN A 69 -1.13 -9.41 14.44
N ARG A 70 -1.04 -8.10 14.22
CA ARG A 70 -0.84 -7.55 12.89
C ARG A 70 0.45 -6.76 12.84
N THR A 71 1.41 -7.28 12.10
CA THR A 71 2.58 -6.54 11.63
C THR A 71 2.15 -5.66 10.46
N ARG A 72 2.20 -4.34 10.64
CA ARG A 72 2.02 -3.37 9.54
C ARG A 72 3.17 -2.39 9.54
N THR A 73 3.59 -1.95 8.37
CA THR A 73 4.57 -0.86 8.27
C THR A 73 3.82 0.44 7.98
N LYS A 74 3.93 1.43 8.87
CA LYS A 74 3.41 2.77 8.65
C LYS A 74 4.24 3.46 7.58
N ILE A 75 3.56 4.18 6.69
CA ILE A 75 4.19 5.09 5.74
C ILE A 75 3.95 6.50 6.26
N LYS A 76 5.03 7.18 6.65
CA LYS A 76 5.00 8.57 7.06
C LYS A 76 5.67 9.46 6.03
N CYS A 77 5.14 10.66 5.82
CA CYS A 77 5.80 11.67 4.99
C CYS A 77 7.16 12.03 5.62
N ASN A 78 8.24 12.00 4.85
CA ASN A 78 9.57 12.34 5.36
C ASN A 78 9.68 13.83 5.75
N GLY A 79 8.91 14.71 5.09
CA GLY A 79 8.93 16.15 5.35
C GLY A 79 8.28 16.59 6.67
N CYS A 80 7.17 15.97 7.08
CA CYS A 80 6.42 16.37 8.29
C CYS A 80 6.14 15.25 9.29
N GLY A 81 6.51 14.00 8.99
CA GLY A 81 6.25 12.85 9.85
C GLY A 81 4.79 12.40 9.93
N ARG A 82 3.86 13.04 9.21
CA ARG A 82 2.45 12.63 9.21
C ARG A 82 2.27 11.25 8.59
N LEU A 83 1.41 10.43 9.21
CA LEU A 83 0.98 9.15 8.67
C LEU A 83 0.15 9.35 7.38
N VAL A 84 0.68 8.89 6.25
CA VAL A 84 0.02 8.98 4.94
C VAL A 84 -0.56 7.65 4.47
N GLY A 85 -0.04 6.51 4.97
CA GLY A 85 -0.44 5.19 4.49
C GLY A 85 0.10 4.03 5.33
N HIS A 86 -0.11 2.81 4.83
CA HIS A 86 0.49 1.59 5.37
C HIS A 86 0.91 0.66 4.22
N ILE A 87 1.92 -0.17 4.48
CA ILE A 87 2.31 -1.27 3.61
C ILE A 87 1.52 -2.52 4.02
N TYR A 88 1.04 -3.26 3.03
CA TYR A 88 0.38 -4.55 3.17
C TYR A 88 1.03 -5.56 2.24
N ASP A 89 1.25 -6.78 2.71
CA ASP A 89 1.80 -7.87 1.90
C ASP A 89 0.65 -8.66 1.26
N ASP A 90 -0.22 -7.97 0.52
CA ASP A 90 -1.37 -8.54 -0.18
C ASP A 90 -1.39 -8.19 -1.69
N GLY A 91 -0.28 -7.64 -2.21
CA GLY A 91 -0.05 -7.44 -3.64
C GLY A 91 0.18 -8.75 -4.41
N PRO A 92 0.48 -8.71 -5.72
CA PRO A 92 0.64 -9.90 -6.56
C PRO A 92 1.56 -10.98 -5.96
N PRO A 93 1.32 -12.27 -6.25
CA PRO A 93 2.18 -13.33 -5.75
C PRO A 93 3.59 -13.15 -6.32
N MET A 94 4.62 -13.37 -5.49
CA MET A 94 6.01 -13.24 -5.92
C MET A 94 6.51 -14.48 -6.65
N THR A 95 5.78 -15.60 -6.57
CA THR A 95 6.12 -16.85 -7.24
C THR A 95 4.85 -17.48 -7.85
N ASP A 96 4.98 -18.02 -9.06
CA ASP A 96 3.93 -18.78 -9.75
C ASP A 96 4.03 -20.29 -9.46
N SER A 97 4.75 -20.67 -8.39
CA SER A 97 4.98 -22.07 -8.05
C SER A 97 3.74 -22.66 -7.34
N PRO A 98 3.32 -23.89 -7.67
CA PRO A 98 2.23 -24.58 -6.99
C PRO A 98 2.56 -25.01 -5.54
N GLY A 99 3.67 -24.51 -4.97
CA GLY A 99 4.19 -24.87 -3.65
C GLY A 99 5.25 -25.98 -3.71
N GLN A 100 5.96 -26.19 -2.60
CA GLN A 100 6.91 -27.29 -2.48
C GLN A 100 6.12 -28.63 -2.56
N PHE A 101 6.49 -29.52 -3.48
CA PHE A 101 5.92 -30.87 -3.67
C PHE A 101 4.51 -30.99 -4.30
N HIS A 102 4.00 -30.00 -5.06
CA HIS A 102 2.65 -30.06 -5.66
C HIS A 102 1.51 -30.27 -4.65
N MET A 103 1.74 -30.02 -3.36
CA MET A 103 0.73 -30.13 -2.29
C MET A 103 -0.20 -28.90 -2.21
N GLY A 104 -0.42 -28.25 -3.36
CA GLY A 104 -1.15 -26.98 -3.46
C GLY A 104 -0.48 -25.85 -2.67
N PRO A 105 -1.07 -24.64 -2.67
CA PRO A 105 -0.58 -23.51 -1.90
C PRO A 105 -0.88 -23.72 -0.40
N SER A 106 -0.26 -24.74 0.22
CA SER A 106 -0.35 -25.00 1.66
C SER A 106 0.61 -24.13 2.47
N GLN A 107 1.40 -23.29 1.80
CA GLN A 107 2.30 -22.32 2.41
C GLN A 107 1.93 -20.93 1.89
N VAL A 108 1.93 -19.95 2.80
CA VAL A 108 1.67 -18.54 2.50
C VAL A 108 2.59 -18.13 1.35
N ILE A 109 2.05 -18.03 0.14
CA ILE A 109 2.82 -17.58 -1.04
C ILE A 109 3.30 -16.17 -0.69
N PRO A 110 4.62 -15.88 -0.76
CA PRO A 110 5.12 -14.54 -0.52
C PRO A 110 4.43 -13.57 -1.47
N ARG A 111 3.81 -12.53 -0.93
CA ARG A 111 3.07 -11.52 -1.70
C ARG A 111 3.90 -10.25 -1.80
N ALA A 112 3.82 -9.57 -2.93
CA ALA A 112 4.47 -8.30 -3.12
C ALA A 112 3.89 -7.23 -2.17
N ALA A 113 4.76 -6.33 -1.72
CA ALA A 113 4.37 -5.20 -0.89
C ALA A 113 3.44 -4.25 -1.68
N ARG A 114 2.33 -3.88 -1.05
CA ARG A 114 1.36 -2.89 -1.54
C ARG A 114 1.44 -1.63 -0.69
N TYR A 115 1.74 -0.51 -1.33
CA TYR A 115 1.82 0.79 -0.66
C TYR A 115 0.45 1.47 -0.73
N ARG A 116 -0.32 1.39 0.36
CA ARG A 116 -1.68 1.91 0.44
C ARG A 116 -1.72 3.27 1.15
N PHE A 117 -2.08 4.31 0.40
CA PHE A 117 -2.22 5.68 0.88
C PHE A 117 -3.67 6.06 1.12
N LYS A 118 -3.92 6.85 2.17
CA LYS A 118 -5.24 7.43 2.42
C LYS A 118 -5.46 8.59 1.46
N THR A 119 -6.58 8.60 0.72
CA THR A 119 -6.89 9.71 -0.21
C THR A 119 -6.89 11.06 0.52
N LYS A 120 -7.45 11.11 1.73
CA LYS A 120 -7.43 12.33 2.58
C LYS A 120 -6.04 12.85 2.97
N ALA A 121 -5.01 12.01 2.90
CA ALA A 121 -3.63 12.40 3.21
C ALA A 121 -2.85 12.86 1.98
N LEU A 122 -3.45 12.75 0.79
CA LEU A 122 -2.88 13.13 -0.49
C LEU A 122 -3.68 14.30 -1.09
N ARG A 123 -2.98 15.31 -1.58
CA ARG A 123 -3.53 16.30 -2.49
C ARG A 123 -3.06 15.92 -3.90
N VAL A 124 -4.01 15.75 -4.82
CA VAL A 124 -3.77 15.41 -6.22
C VAL A 124 -4.00 16.65 -7.06
N SER A 125 -3.02 17.01 -7.87
CA SER A 125 -3.13 18.07 -8.88
C SER A 125 -2.71 17.52 -10.23
N SER A 126 -3.44 17.88 -11.29
CA SER A 126 -2.98 17.61 -12.66
C SER A 126 -1.87 18.58 -13.03
N SER A 127 -0.77 18.10 -13.61
CA SER A 127 0.16 18.97 -14.32
C SER A 127 -0.54 19.46 -15.60
N GLY A 128 -1.18 20.62 -15.51
CA GLY A 128 -1.71 21.31 -16.68
C GLY A 128 -0.54 21.81 -17.52
N THR A 129 -0.51 21.40 -18.79
CA THR A 129 0.10 22.21 -19.85
C THR A 129 -1.02 22.84 -20.65
#